data_AF-A0A9W4TPZ9-F1
#
_entry.id   AF-A0A9W4TPZ9-F1
#
_cell.length_a   1.000
_cell.length_b   1.000
_cell.length_c   1.000
_cell.angle_alpha   90.00
_cell.angle_beta   90.00
_cell.angle_gamma   90.00
#
_symmetry.space_group_name_H-M   'P 1'
#
loop_
_entity.id
_entity.type
_entity.pdbx_description
1 polymer ?
#
loop_
_entity_poly.entity_id
_entity_poly.type
_entity_poly.pdbx_seq_one_letter_code
_entity_poly.pdbx_strand_id
1 'polypeptide(L)'
;MKRIKHLLIIALLLFPSVGCQMDRASNSLDEPTLRSVAKNYLFVHGMCMGYLQNPSVTKDQFNALFQLDQQAKLSVIKALNSPNKTNLEQAQYLMKQIIAFLTVNKA
;
A
#
# COMPACT_ATOMS: atom_id res chain seq x y z
N MET A 1 -47.41 16.94 -13.47
CA MET A 1 -46.01 17.14 -12.98
C MET A 1 -45.56 16.03 -12.01
N LYS A 2 -45.52 14.75 -12.43
CA LYS A 2 -45.06 13.64 -11.55
C LYS A 2 -43.91 12.78 -12.12
N ARG A 3 -43.51 12.99 -13.38
CA ARG A 3 -42.48 12.17 -14.05
C ARG A 3 -41.05 12.72 -13.96
N ILE A 4 -40.87 13.99 -13.58
CA ILE A 4 -39.55 14.64 -13.53
C ILE A 4 -38.74 14.22 -12.28
N LYS A 5 -39.40 13.78 -11.19
CA LYS A 5 -38.71 13.42 -9.94
C LYS A 5 -37.92 12.09 -10.02
N HIS A 6 -38.25 11.20 -10.95
CA HIS A 6 -37.59 9.89 -11.05
C HIS A 6 -36.30 9.93 -11.89
N LEU A 7 -36.16 10.92 -12.79
CA LEU A 7 -34.95 11.09 -13.61
C LEU A 7 -33.75 11.63 -12.82
N LEU A 8 -33.99 12.36 -11.73
CA LEU A 8 -32.94 12.92 -10.88
C LEU A 8 -32.26 11.87 -9.98
N ILE A 9 -32.97 10.79 -9.63
CA ILE A 9 -32.45 9.72 -8.75
C ILE A 9 -31.53 8.75 -9.54
N ILE A 10 -31.80 8.54 -10.83
CA ILE A 10 -30.99 7.66 -11.68
C ILE A 10 -29.64 8.30 -12.03
N ALA A 11 -29.59 9.63 -12.15
CA ALA A 11 -28.33 10.35 -12.39
C ALA A 11 -27.36 10.26 -11.19
N LEU A 12 -27.86 10.09 -9.96
CA LEU A 12 -27.03 9.96 -8.76
C LEU A 12 -26.41 8.57 -8.58
N LEU A 13 -26.93 7.54 -9.27
CA LEU A 13 -26.44 6.16 -9.17
C LEU A 13 -25.46 5.76 -10.28
N LEU A 14 -25.18 6.66 -11.24
CA LEU A 14 -24.29 6.41 -12.38
C LEU A 14 -22.88 7.02 -12.23
N PHE A 15 -22.51 7.51 -11.05
CA PHE A 15 -21.13 7.88 -10.72
C PHE A 15 -20.41 6.91 -9.74
N PRO A 16 -20.40 5.58 -9.94
CA PRO A 16 -19.52 4.71 -9.17
C PRO A 16 -18.22 4.47 -9.93
N SER A 17 -17.44 5.50 -10.24
CA SER A 17 -16.04 5.31 -10.67
C SER A 17 -15.32 6.63 -10.96
N VAL A 18 -15.22 7.52 -9.96
CA VAL A 18 -13.89 8.12 -9.75
C VAL A 18 -13.05 7.03 -9.12
N GLY A 19 -12.78 5.97 -9.90
CA GLY A 19 -11.65 5.13 -9.61
C GLY A 19 -10.48 6.09 -9.57
N CYS A 20 -9.78 6.14 -8.44
CA CYS A 20 -8.39 6.56 -8.48
C CYS A 20 -7.77 5.70 -9.59
N GLN A 21 -7.63 6.28 -10.78
CA GLN A 21 -6.82 5.73 -11.83
C GLN A 21 -5.42 5.87 -11.25
N MET A 22 -5.01 4.86 -10.48
CA MET A 22 -3.63 4.68 -10.07
C MET A 22 -2.89 4.58 -11.39
N ASP A 23 -2.22 5.66 -11.77
CA ASP A 23 -1.33 5.69 -12.93
C ASP A 23 -0.42 4.48 -12.82
N ARG A 24 -0.71 3.47 -13.64
CA ARG A 24 -0.07 2.16 -13.58
C ARG A 24 1.28 2.16 -14.29
N ALA A 25 1.86 3.34 -14.51
CA ALA A 25 3.11 3.50 -15.22
C ALA A 25 3.77 4.84 -14.86
N SER A 26 4.29 4.97 -13.64
CA SER A 26 5.52 5.74 -13.47
C SER A 26 6.66 4.73 -13.26
N ASN A 27 7.39 4.47 -14.33
CA ASN A 27 8.72 3.87 -14.26
C ASN A 27 9.76 4.89 -13.75
N SER A 28 9.35 6.03 -13.20
CA SER A 28 10.23 6.84 -12.38
C SER A 28 10.39 6.12 -11.05
N LEU A 29 11.65 5.82 -10.71
CA LEU A 29 12.06 5.75 -9.31
C LEU A 29 11.80 7.14 -8.71
N ASP A 30 10.53 7.47 -8.43
CA ASP A 30 10.20 8.72 -7.76
C ASP A 30 10.96 8.71 -6.45
N GLU A 31 11.82 9.72 -6.26
CA GLU A 31 12.55 9.89 -5.02
C GLU A 31 11.55 9.83 -3.85
N PRO A 32 11.86 9.06 -2.80
CA PRO A 32 10.92 8.87 -1.71
C PRO A 32 10.68 10.21 -1.02
N THR A 33 9.40 10.60 -0.93
CA THR A 33 8.95 11.77 -0.17
C THR A 33 8.31 11.29 1.12
N LEU A 34 8.21 12.18 2.12
CA LEU A 34 7.47 11.90 3.36
C LEU A 34 6.06 11.33 3.10
N ARG A 35 5.33 11.99 2.17
CA ARG A 35 3.97 11.59 1.81
C ARG A 35 3.95 10.23 1.11
N SER A 36 4.85 9.98 0.15
CA SER A 36 4.88 8.70 -0.56
C SER A 36 5.29 7.56 0.37
N VAL A 37 6.27 7.76 1.25
CA VAL A 37 6.69 6.77 2.24
C VAL A 37 5.54 6.37 3.17
N ALA A 38 4.81 7.35 3.73
CA ALA A 38 3.66 7.08 4.60
C ALA A 38 2.56 6.28 3.88
N LYS A 39 2.16 6.73 2.68
CA LYS A 39 1.11 6.08 1.91
C LYS A 39 1.51 4.68 1.47
N ASN A 40 2.71 4.52 0.94
CA ASN A 40 3.19 3.23 0.45
C ASN A 40 3.26 2.22 1.60
N TYR A 41 3.66 2.65 2.81
CA TYR A 41 3.69 1.76 3.96
C TYR A 41 2.30 1.23 4.31
N LEU A 42 1.25 2.06 4.26
CA LEU A 42 -0.12 1.60 4.51
C LEU A 42 -0.56 0.53 3.50
N PHE A 43 -0.23 0.71 2.22
CA PHE A 43 -0.53 -0.29 1.19
C PHE A 43 0.28 -1.57 1.39
N VAL A 44 1.59 -1.48 1.61
CA VAL A 44 2.47 -2.63 1.82
C VAL A 44 2.05 -3.40 3.08
N HIS A 45 1.77 -2.72 4.19
CA HIS A 45 1.28 -3.35 5.41
C HIS A 45 -0.07 -4.06 5.18
N GLY A 46 -0.98 -3.44 4.41
CA GLY A 46 -2.22 -4.10 3.98
C GLY A 46 -1.97 -5.38 3.18
N MET A 47 -0.98 -5.40 2.29
CA MET A 47 -0.57 -6.60 1.55
C MET A 47 -0.02 -7.69 2.50
N CYS A 48 0.78 -7.32 3.50
CA CYS A 48 1.24 -8.25 4.53
C CYS A 48 0.07 -8.93 5.23
N MET A 49 -0.89 -8.14 5.71
CA MET A 49 -2.05 -8.66 6.42
C MET A 49 -2.88 -9.59 5.53
N GLY A 50 -3.09 -9.24 4.26
CA GLY A 50 -3.79 -10.09 3.30
C GLY A 50 -3.06 -11.41 3.03
N TYR A 51 -1.73 -11.38 2.93
CA TYR A 51 -0.92 -12.59 2.77
C TYR A 51 -1.01 -13.52 3.99
N LEU A 52 -0.86 -12.96 5.21
CA LEU A 52 -0.87 -13.72 6.45
C LEU A 52 -2.23 -14.36 6.78
N GLN A 53 -3.31 -13.93 6.14
CA GLN A 53 -4.62 -14.56 6.26
C GLN A 53 -4.75 -15.87 5.46
N ASN A 54 -3.80 -16.17 4.56
CA ASN A 54 -3.83 -17.40 3.79
C ASN A 54 -3.44 -18.61 4.66
N PRO A 55 -4.29 -19.65 4.77
CA PRO A 55 -4.02 -20.83 5.61
C PRO A 55 -2.80 -21.65 5.15
N SER A 56 -2.31 -21.48 3.93
CA SER A 56 -1.10 -22.16 3.45
C SER A 56 0.21 -21.52 3.94
N VAL A 57 0.15 -20.36 4.59
CA VAL A 57 1.34 -19.68 5.12
C VAL A 57 1.94 -20.49 6.26
N THR A 58 3.21 -20.84 6.11
CA THR A 58 3.97 -21.56 7.15
C THR A 58 4.35 -20.62 8.29
N LYS A 59 4.65 -21.20 9.47
CA LYS A 59 5.13 -20.45 10.63
C LYS A 59 6.41 -19.64 10.32
N ASP A 60 7.31 -20.20 9.51
CA ASP A 60 8.56 -19.53 9.16
C ASP A 60 8.31 -18.33 8.23
N GLN A 61 7.43 -18.48 7.25
CA GLN A 61 7.00 -17.37 6.40
C GLN A 61 6.30 -16.27 7.20
N PHE A 62 5.43 -16.66 8.15
CA PHE A 62 4.78 -15.71 9.06
C PHE A 62 5.82 -14.91 9.84
N ASN A 63 6.76 -15.59 10.51
CA ASN A 63 7.76 -14.94 11.35
C ASN A 63 8.68 -14.02 10.53
N ALA A 64 9.13 -14.48 9.36
CA ALA A 64 9.98 -13.71 8.48
C ALA A 64 9.29 -12.43 8.00
N LEU A 65 8.04 -12.54 7.53
CA LEU A 65 7.27 -11.38 7.07
C LEU A 65 6.94 -10.42 8.22
N PHE A 66 6.57 -10.96 9.39
CA PHE A 66 6.29 -10.15 10.58
C PHE A 66 7.51 -9.32 11.00
N GLN A 67 8.70 -9.94 11.06
CA GLN A 67 9.93 -9.23 11.40
C GLN A 67 10.25 -8.13 10.38
N LEU A 68 10.11 -8.43 9.09
CA LEU A 68 10.37 -7.46 8.02
C LEU A 68 9.38 -6.28 8.05
N ASP A 69 8.09 -6.54 8.30
CA ASP A 69 7.06 -5.52 8.47
C ASP A 69 7.34 -4.61 9.68
N GLN A 70 7.75 -5.17 10.82
CA GLN A 70 8.14 -4.37 11.99
C GLN A 70 9.36 -3.48 11.70
N GLN A 71 10.36 -3.99 10.98
CA GLN A 71 11.52 -3.19 10.59
C GLN A 71 11.11 -2.04 9.65
N ALA A 72 10.27 -2.32 8.66
CA ALA A 72 9.74 -1.30 7.76
C ALA A 72 8.96 -0.23 8.53
N LYS A 73 8.09 -0.64 9.48
CA LYS A 73 7.34 0.27 10.36
C LYS A 73 8.26 1.23 11.11
N LEU A 74 9.30 0.70 11.77
CA LEU A 74 10.24 1.52 12.53
C LEU A 74 11.02 2.48 11.62
N SER A 75 11.43 2.03 10.44
CA SER A 75 12.11 2.88 9.47
C SER A 75 11.20 3.99 8.93
N VAL A 76 9.92 3.70 8.69
CA VAL A 76 8.92 4.69 8.27
C VAL A 76 8.73 5.72 9.39
N ILE A 77 8.51 5.30 10.64
CA ILE A 77 8.40 6.21 11.79
C ILE A 77 9.63 7.11 11.89
N LYS A 78 10.84 6.55 11.75
CA LYS A 78 12.09 7.31 11.74
C LYS A 78 12.12 8.34 10.60
N ALA A 79 11.71 7.96 9.40
CA ALA A 79 11.66 8.86 8.25
C ALA A 79 10.64 9.99 8.44
N LEU A 80 9.51 9.72 9.10
CA LEU A 80 8.48 10.71 9.39
C LEU A 80 8.90 11.69 10.50
N ASN A 81 9.61 11.22 11.53
CA ASN A 81 10.07 12.05 12.64
C ASN A 81 11.36 12.82 12.33
N SER A 82 12.20 12.32 11.42
CA SER A 82 13.49 12.91 11.07
C SER A 82 13.73 12.78 9.56
N PRO A 83 13.04 13.59 8.74
CA PRO A 83 13.12 13.48 7.28
C PRO A 83 14.50 13.86 6.76
N ASN A 84 15.15 12.89 6.12
CA ASN A 84 16.31 13.10 5.27
C ASN A 84 16.33 12.00 4.19
N LYS A 85 17.15 12.21 3.15
CA LYS A 85 17.25 11.30 2.00
C LYS A 85 17.49 9.84 2.43
N THR A 86 18.48 9.61 3.29
CA THR A 86 18.84 8.27 3.78
C THR A 86 17.69 7.57 4.50
N ASN A 87 16.97 8.27 5.38
CA ASN A 87 15.85 7.68 6.12
C ASN A 87 14.67 7.35 5.19
N LEU A 88 14.39 8.22 4.22
CA LEU A 88 13.33 8.03 3.23
C LEU A 88 13.65 6.85 2.29
N GLU A 89 14.88 6.76 1.81
CA GLU A 89 15.37 5.65 0.99
C GLU A 89 15.38 4.32 1.76
N GLN A 90 15.80 4.32 3.02
CA GLN A 90 15.80 3.12 3.86
C GLN A 90 14.36 2.59 4.07
N ALA A 91 13.41 3.48 4.34
CA ALA A 91 12.01 3.10 4.49
C ALA A 91 11.46 2.51 3.18
N GLN A 92 11.76 3.15 2.03
CA GLN A 92 11.35 2.64 0.72
C GLN A 92 11.99 1.29 0.39
N TYR A 93 13.26 1.11 0.72
CA TYR A 93 13.99 -0.14 0.51
C TYR A 93 13.37 -1.30 1.28
N LEU A 94 13.04 -1.11 2.56
CA LEU A 94 12.38 -2.16 3.37
C LEU A 94 10.99 -2.52 2.82
N MET A 95 10.20 -1.53 2.37
CA MET A 95 8.94 -1.80 1.69
C MET A 95 9.12 -2.60 0.39
N LYS A 96 10.17 -2.32 -0.39
CA LYS A 96 10.52 -3.12 -1.58
C LYS A 96 10.87 -4.56 -1.23
N GLN A 97 11.59 -4.79 -0.13
CA GLN A 97 11.88 -6.15 0.35
C GLN A 97 10.62 -6.92 0.73
N ILE A 98 9.65 -6.25 1.37
CA ILE A 98 8.35 -6.87 1.67
C ILE A 98 7.66 -7.28 0.38
N ILE A 99 7.55 -6.37 -0.60
CA ILE A 99 6.90 -6.66 -1.89
C ILE A 99 7.60 -7.84 -2.58
N ALA A 100 8.93 -7.88 -2.56
CA ALA A 100 9.70 -8.99 -3.12
C ALA A 100 9.40 -10.31 -2.39
N PHE A 101 9.39 -10.31 -1.05
CA PHE A 101 9.05 -11.48 -0.24
C PHE A 101 7.67 -12.03 -0.62
N LEU A 102 6.66 -11.14 -0.70
CA LEU A 102 5.28 -11.50 -1.04
C LEU A 102 5.14 -12.01 -2.49
N THR A 103 5.96 -11.49 -3.39
CA THR A 103 5.94 -11.89 -4.80
C THR A 103 6.56 -13.28 -4.99
N VAL A 104 7.66 -13.56 -4.31
CA VAL A 104 8.35 -14.87 -4.39
C VAL A 104 7.54 -15.97 -3.71
N ASN A 105 6.87 -15.65 -2.59
CA ASN A 105 6.11 -16.62 -1.80
C ASN A 105 4.62 -16.64 -2.14
N LYS A 106 4.23 -16.13 -3.31
CA LYS A 106 2.84 -16.14 -3.75
C LYS A 106 2.42 -17.59 -4.03
N ALA A 107 1.46 -18.09 -3.24
CA ALA A 107 0.86 -19.42 -3.40
C ALA A 107 0.07 -19.50 -4.72
#